data_AF-A0A1P8DF95-F1
#
_entry.id   AF-A0A1P8DF95-F1
#
_cell.length_a   1.000
_cell.length_b   1.000
_cell.length_c   1.000
_cell.angle_alpha   90.00
_cell.angle_beta   90.00
_cell.angle_gamma   90.00
#
_symmetry.space_group_name_H-M   'P 1'
#
loop_
_entity.id
_entity.type
_entity.pdbx_description
1 polymer ?
#
loop_
_entity_poly.entity_id
_entity_poly.type
_entity_poly.pdbx_seq_one_letter_code
_entity_poly.pdbx_strand_id
1 'polypeptide(L)'
;IAIVLIACFAASVLAQEHKPKKDDFRNESDHLLIEQVNHAIEKGEHQLLYLQHQLDELNENKSKELQEKIIRELDVVCAMIEGAQGALERELKRTDLNILERFNYGRAQTLSKILLKDLKETEQKVKDIKTPI
;
A
#
# COMPACT_ATOMS: atom_id res chain seq x y z
N ILE A 1 10.28 0.05 -15.60
CA ILE A 1 9.64 -1.28 -15.73
C ILE A 1 10.14 -2.25 -14.65
N ALA A 2 11.45 -2.48 -14.47
CA ALA A 2 11.97 -3.37 -13.41
C ALA A 2 11.70 -2.93 -11.94
N ILE A 3 11.47 -1.64 -11.67
CA ILE A 3 11.39 -1.10 -10.29
C ILE A 3 10.03 -1.40 -9.61
N VAL A 4 8.92 -1.38 -10.36
CA VAL A 4 7.58 -1.65 -9.81
C VAL A 4 7.48 -3.09 -9.32
N LEU A 5 8.11 -4.02 -10.03
CA LEU A 5 8.23 -5.43 -9.63
C LEU A 5 9.08 -5.63 -8.37
N ILE A 6 10.16 -4.86 -8.20
CA ILE A 6 11.03 -4.97 -7.01
C ILE A 6 10.32 -4.43 -5.76
N ALA A 7 9.57 -3.34 -5.88
CA ALA A 7 8.74 -2.76 -4.82
C ALA A 7 7.61 -3.71 -4.37
N CYS A 8 6.87 -4.29 -5.33
CA CYS A 8 5.83 -5.29 -5.03
C CYS A 8 6.42 -6.52 -4.35
N PHE A 9 7.56 -7.03 -4.82
CA PHE A 9 8.18 -8.23 -4.23
C PHE A 9 8.66 -7.99 -2.79
N ALA A 10 9.23 -6.82 -2.47
CA ALA A 10 9.73 -6.55 -1.13
C ALA A 10 8.60 -6.49 -0.09
N ALA A 11 7.46 -5.87 -0.41
CA ALA A 11 6.31 -5.80 0.49
C ALA A 11 5.62 -7.17 0.66
N SER A 12 5.42 -7.92 -0.44
CA SER A 12 4.77 -9.24 -0.38
C SER A 12 5.63 -10.31 0.29
N VAL A 13 6.96 -10.28 0.14
CA VAL A 13 7.89 -11.20 0.83
C VAL A 13 7.92 -10.91 2.34
N LEU A 14 7.96 -9.64 2.74
CA LEU A 14 7.90 -9.26 4.16
C LEU A 14 6.52 -9.55 4.80
N ALA A 15 5.44 -9.51 4.01
CA ALA A 15 4.09 -9.86 4.47
C ALA A 15 3.89 -11.38 4.67
N GLN A 16 4.64 -12.23 3.97
CA GLN A 16 4.53 -13.69 4.09
C GLN A 16 5.16 -14.27 5.37
N GLU A 17 6.16 -13.60 5.96
CA GLU A 17 6.87 -14.15 7.13
C GLU A 17 6.04 -14.14 8.43
N HIS A 18 5.04 -13.27 8.55
CA HIS A 18 4.16 -13.24 9.73
C HIS A 18 2.79 -12.62 9.45
N LYS A 19 1.77 -13.46 9.20
CA LYS A 19 0.37 -13.03 9.26
C LYS A 19 -0.08 -12.97 10.72
N PRO A 20 -0.52 -11.80 11.21
CA PRO A 20 -0.96 -11.64 12.60
C PRO A 20 -2.17 -12.54 12.85
N LYS A 21 -2.15 -13.30 13.94
CA LYS A 21 -3.25 -14.18 14.35
C LYS A 21 -4.12 -13.48 15.38
N LYS A 22 -5.38 -13.91 15.48
CA LYS A 22 -6.30 -13.41 16.52
C LYS A 22 -5.71 -13.49 17.93
N ASP A 23 -5.04 -14.59 18.26
CA ASP A 23 -4.45 -14.82 19.58
C ASP A 23 -3.26 -13.90 19.90
N ASP A 24 -2.73 -13.15 18.93
CA ASP A 24 -1.69 -12.15 19.17
C ASP A 24 -2.24 -10.87 19.83
N PHE A 25 -3.57 -10.72 19.89
CA PHE A 25 -4.26 -9.53 20.37
C PHE A 25 -5.11 -9.84 21.60
N ARG A 26 -5.04 -8.97 22.61
CA ARG A 26 -5.94 -9.04 23.77
C ARG A 26 -7.30 -8.43 23.47
N ASN A 27 -7.35 -7.46 22.55
CA ASN A 27 -8.58 -6.77 22.15
C ASN A 27 -8.95 -7.14 20.71
N GLU A 28 -10.22 -7.51 20.49
CA GLU A 28 -10.75 -7.81 19.15
C GLU A 28 -10.64 -6.61 18.20
N SER A 29 -10.83 -5.39 18.73
CA SER A 29 -10.70 -4.16 17.95
C SER A 29 -9.31 -4.00 17.35
N ASP A 30 -8.27 -4.38 18.10
CA ASP A 30 -6.87 -4.25 17.66
C ASP A 30 -6.58 -5.26 16.54
N HIS A 31 -7.11 -6.48 16.67
CA HIS A 31 -7.07 -7.49 15.62
C HIS A 31 -7.75 -7.02 14.34
N LEU A 32 -9.00 -6.54 14.42
CA LEU A 32 -9.77 -6.08 13.27
C LEU A 32 -9.12 -4.88 12.58
N LEU A 33 -8.53 -3.96 13.34
CA LEU A 33 -7.82 -2.82 12.78
C LEU A 33 -6.60 -3.27 11.97
N ILE A 34 -5.79 -4.17 12.53
CA ILE A 34 -4.64 -4.73 11.80
C ILE A 34 -5.07 -5.53 10.57
N GLU A 35 -6.16 -6.29 10.66
CA GLU A 35 -6.73 -7.00 9.51
C GLU A 35 -7.16 -6.03 8.40
N GLN A 36 -7.85 -4.94 8.76
CA GLN A 36 -8.27 -3.91 7.81
C GLN A 36 -7.07 -3.22 7.13
N VAL A 37 -6.00 -2.96 7.89
CA VAL A 37 -4.75 -2.38 7.36
C VAL A 37 -4.09 -3.36 6.40
N ASN A 38 -3.99 -4.64 6.77
CA ASN A 38 -3.40 -5.65 5.89
C ASN A 38 -4.22 -5.82 4.61
N HIS A 39 -5.55 -5.78 4.69
CA HIS A 39 -6.42 -5.81 3.52
C HIS A 39 -6.20 -4.60 2.60
N ALA A 40 -6.03 -3.40 3.18
CA ALA A 40 -5.69 -2.20 2.42
C ALA A 40 -4.32 -2.31 1.72
N ILE A 41 -3.33 -2.92 2.40
CA ILE A 41 -2.00 -3.20 1.84
C ILE A 41 -2.10 -4.20 0.69
N GLU A 42 -2.75 -5.36 0.90
CA GLU A 42 -2.97 -6.39 -0.14
C GLU A 42 -3.68 -5.81 -1.37
N LYS A 43 -4.69 -4.96 -1.15
CA LYS A 43 -5.39 -4.26 -2.25
C LYS A 43 -4.47 -3.29 -3.00
N GLY A 44 -3.59 -2.58 -2.30
CA GLY A 44 -2.62 -1.68 -2.93
C GLY A 44 -1.56 -2.43 -3.73
N GLU A 45 -1.06 -3.57 -3.23
CA GLU A 45 -0.15 -4.45 -3.97
C GLU A 45 -0.82 -5.01 -5.24
N HIS A 46 -2.08 -5.43 -5.14
CA HIS A 46 -2.83 -5.89 -6.31
C HIS A 46 -3.05 -4.78 -7.34
N GLN A 47 -3.30 -3.54 -6.90
CA GLN A 47 -3.39 -2.40 -7.82
C GLN A 47 -2.06 -2.14 -8.52
N LEU A 48 -0.93 -2.21 -7.82
CA LEU A 48 0.40 -2.07 -8.44
C LEU A 48 0.66 -3.13 -9.52
N LEU A 49 0.21 -4.36 -9.31
CA LEU A 49 0.28 -5.42 -10.33
C LEU A 49 -0.60 -5.09 -11.55
N TYR A 50 -1.81 -4.60 -11.34
CA TYR A 50 -2.72 -4.24 -12.43
C TYR A 50 -2.25 -3.01 -13.24
N LEU A 51 -1.63 -2.05 -12.55
CA LEU A 51 -1.04 -0.85 -13.14
C LEU A 51 0.05 -1.17 -14.15
N GLN A 52 0.73 -2.30 -14.02
CA GLN A 52 1.76 -2.73 -14.95
C GLN A 52 1.22 -2.81 -16.39
N HIS A 53 0.07 -3.45 -16.58
CA HIS A 53 -0.56 -3.59 -17.89
C HIS A 53 -1.04 -2.23 -18.43
N GLN A 54 -1.66 -1.42 -17.56
CA GLN A 54 -2.13 -0.08 -17.93
C GLN A 54 -0.98 0.86 -18.32
N LEU A 55 0.18 0.74 -17.68
CA LEU A 55 1.39 1.49 -17.99
C LEU A 55 1.99 1.08 -19.34
N ASP A 56 1.97 -0.22 -19.66
CA ASP A 56 2.45 -0.71 -20.95
C ASP A 56 1.54 -0.19 -22.08
N GLU A 57 0.21 -0.28 -21.91
CA GLU A 57 -0.76 0.33 -22.83
C GLU A 57 -0.56 1.84 -22.98
N LEU A 58 -0.41 2.56 -21.87
CA LEU A 58 -0.16 4.00 -21.86
C LEU A 58 1.15 4.34 -22.58
N ASN A 59 2.17 3.48 -22.49
CA ASN A 59 3.43 3.71 -23.18
C ASN A 59 3.33 3.55 -24.69
N GLU A 60 2.45 2.66 -25.16
CA GLU A 60 2.20 2.44 -26.58
C GLU A 60 1.30 3.49 -27.19
N ASN A 61 0.15 3.77 -26.56
CA ASN A 61 -0.89 4.62 -27.13
C ASN A 61 -0.81 6.09 -26.70
N LYS A 62 -0.05 6.40 -25.63
CA LYS A 62 0.09 7.74 -25.03
C LYS A 62 -1.27 8.43 -24.78
N SER A 63 -2.31 7.65 -24.46
CA SER A 63 -3.65 8.18 -24.23
C SER A 63 -3.72 9.02 -22.95
N LYS A 64 -4.12 10.28 -23.10
CA LYS A 64 -4.34 11.19 -21.96
C LYS A 64 -5.47 10.70 -21.04
N GLU A 65 -6.53 10.14 -21.61
CA GLU A 65 -7.65 9.60 -20.82
C GLU A 65 -7.21 8.44 -19.93
N LEU A 66 -6.38 7.53 -20.49
CA LEU A 66 -5.81 6.41 -19.74
C LEU A 66 -4.86 6.90 -18.65
N GLN A 67 -4.01 7.89 -18.95
CA GLN A 67 -3.11 8.51 -17.97
C GLN A 67 -3.89 9.09 -16.78
N GLU A 68 -4.94 9.88 -17.05
CA GLU A 68 -5.75 10.47 -15.98
C GLU A 68 -6.51 9.41 -15.18
N LYS A 69 -6.98 8.34 -15.83
CA LYS A 69 -7.61 7.21 -15.13
C LYS A 69 -6.63 6.54 -14.17
N ILE A 70 -5.42 6.24 -14.63
CA ILE A 70 -4.36 5.64 -13.81
C ILE A 70 -4.04 6.52 -12.59
N ILE A 71 -3.88 7.83 -12.80
CA ILE A 71 -3.59 8.78 -11.71
C ILE A 71 -4.72 8.76 -10.67
N ARG A 72 -5.98 8.81 -11.11
CA ARG A 72 -7.14 8.76 -10.19
C ARG A 72 -7.20 7.44 -9.40
N GLU A 73 -6.90 6.31 -10.04
CA GLU A 73 -6.86 5.00 -9.36
C GLU A 73 -5.75 4.97 -8.30
N LEU A 74 -4.57 5.51 -8.61
CA LEU A 74 -3.45 5.66 -7.67
C LEU A 74 -3.81 6.58 -6.49
N ASP A 75 -4.41 7.74 -6.75
CA ASP A 75 -4.84 8.71 -5.72
C ASP A 75 -5.78 8.08 -4.69
N VAL A 76 -6.77 7.30 -5.16
CA VAL A 76 -7.73 6.61 -4.28
C VAL A 76 -7.03 5.61 -3.36
N VAL A 77 -6.08 4.84 -3.90
CA VAL A 77 -5.34 3.85 -3.10
C VAL A 77 -4.39 4.53 -2.11
N CYS A 78 -3.67 5.57 -2.54
CA CYS A 78 -2.83 6.39 -1.67
C CYS A 78 -3.64 6.96 -0.49
N ALA A 79 -4.79 7.57 -0.74
CA ALA A 79 -5.65 8.14 0.30
C ALA A 79 -6.15 7.08 1.30
N MET A 80 -6.47 5.88 0.82
CA MET A 80 -6.88 4.76 1.68
C MET A 80 -5.75 4.34 2.63
N ILE A 81 -4.52 4.24 2.13
CA ILE A 81 -3.34 3.85 2.92
C ILE A 81 -2.94 4.96 3.91
N GLU A 82 -3.00 6.23 3.50
CA GLU A 82 -2.74 7.38 4.38
C GLU A 82 -3.72 7.45 5.57
N GLY A 83 -5.02 7.22 5.31
CA GLY A 83 -6.03 7.13 6.35
C GLY A 83 -5.72 6.02 7.37
N ALA A 84 -5.27 4.86 6.89
CA ALA A 84 -4.87 3.74 7.72
C ALA A 84 -3.60 4.04 8.56
N GLN A 85 -2.61 4.72 7.99
CA GLN A 85 -1.40 5.13 8.71
C GLN A 85 -1.70 6.05 9.90
N GLY A 86 -2.60 7.01 9.73
CA GLY A 86 -3.00 7.89 10.82
C GLY A 86 -3.60 7.16 12.02
N ALA A 87 -4.30 6.04 11.78
CA ALA A 87 -4.78 5.16 12.84
C ALA A 87 -3.62 4.42 13.52
N LEU A 88 -2.75 3.76 12.75
CA LEU A 88 -1.58 3.03 13.28
C LEU A 88 -0.66 3.90 14.13
N GLU A 89 -0.43 5.15 13.72
CA GLU A 89 0.40 6.11 14.46
C GLU A 89 -0.19 6.49 15.82
N ARG A 90 -1.52 6.56 15.93
CA ARG A 90 -2.19 6.79 17.21
C ARG A 90 -2.10 5.54 18.09
N GLU A 91 -2.40 4.38 17.54
CA GLU A 91 -2.37 3.12 18.29
C GLU A 91 -0.96 2.78 18.80
N LEU A 92 0.10 3.00 18.03
CA LEU A 92 1.47 2.72 18.48
C LEU A 92 1.93 3.55 19.69
N LYS A 93 1.30 4.69 19.94
CA LYS A 93 1.58 5.56 21.10
C LYS A 93 0.92 5.05 22.39
N ARG A 94 0.02 4.08 22.31
CA ARG A 94 -0.59 3.44 23.47
C ARG A 94 0.48 2.79 24.35
N THR A 95 0.40 3.07 25.64
CA THR A 95 1.31 2.53 26.66
C THR A 95 0.94 1.11 27.08
N ASP A 96 -0.31 0.70 26.84
CA ASP A 96 -0.85 -0.59 27.28
C ASP A 96 -0.53 -1.74 26.32
N LEU A 97 0.00 -1.49 25.12
CA LEU A 97 0.28 -2.55 24.13
C LEU A 97 1.32 -3.56 24.63
N ASN A 98 0.99 -4.85 24.50
CA ASN A 98 1.94 -5.93 24.72
C ASN A 98 2.97 -6.03 23.57
N ILE A 99 3.96 -6.92 23.72
CA ILE A 99 5.05 -7.05 22.74
C ILE A 99 4.54 -7.49 21.36
N LEU A 100 3.60 -8.42 21.29
CA LEU A 100 3.05 -8.94 20.03
C LEU A 100 2.17 -7.89 19.32
N GLU A 101 1.31 -7.20 20.08
CA GLU A 101 0.50 -6.09 19.57
C GLU A 101 1.40 -4.98 19.02
N ARG A 102 2.41 -4.54 19.79
CA ARG A 102 3.37 -3.52 19.36
C ARG A 102 4.15 -3.95 18.11
N PHE A 103 4.54 -5.22 18.02
CA PHE A 103 5.17 -5.78 16.83
C PHE A 103 4.22 -5.75 15.62
N ASN A 104 2.97 -6.18 15.78
CA ASN A 104 1.99 -6.20 14.71
C ASN A 104 1.64 -4.79 14.19
N TYR A 105 1.40 -3.84 15.10
CA TYR A 105 1.21 -2.43 14.73
C TYR A 105 2.46 -1.83 14.06
N GLY A 106 3.66 -2.13 14.57
CA GLY A 106 4.92 -1.63 14.02
C GLY A 106 5.21 -2.17 12.62
N ARG A 107 4.93 -3.47 12.39
CA ARG A 107 5.04 -4.11 11.07
C ARG A 107 4.05 -3.49 10.10
N ALA A 108 2.77 -3.38 10.48
CA ALA A 108 1.74 -2.78 9.64
C ALA A 108 2.05 -1.31 9.28
N GLN A 109 2.59 -0.53 10.22
CA GLN A 109 3.04 0.83 9.95
C GLN A 109 4.22 0.86 8.96
N THR A 110 5.17 -0.05 9.11
CA THR A 110 6.35 -0.12 8.24
C THR A 110 5.95 -0.49 6.81
N LEU A 111 5.14 -1.54 6.65
CA LEU A 111 4.65 -2.00 5.34
C LEU A 111 3.82 -0.92 4.64
N SER A 112 2.88 -0.29 5.35
CA SER A 112 2.09 0.81 4.78
C SER A 112 2.96 2.00 4.34
N LYS A 113 4.03 2.33 5.07
CA LYS A 113 4.98 3.40 4.68
C LYS A 113 5.76 3.06 3.41
N ILE A 114 6.21 1.82 3.28
CA ILE A 114 6.91 1.35 2.07
C ILE A 114 5.95 1.40 0.88
N LEU A 115 4.77 0.79 1.01
CA LEU A 115 3.79 0.74 -0.08
C LEU A 115 3.34 2.14 -0.53
N LEU A 116 3.06 3.05 0.40
CA LEU A 116 2.65 4.42 0.07
C LEU A 116 3.75 5.16 -0.70
N LYS A 117 5.02 4.98 -0.30
CA LYS A 117 6.16 5.56 -1.01
C LYS A 117 6.22 5.04 -2.45
N ASP A 118 6.11 3.73 -2.64
CA ASP A 118 6.20 3.11 -3.96
C ASP A 118 5.04 3.50 -4.89
N LEU A 119 3.82 3.63 -4.34
CA LEU A 119 2.65 4.14 -5.05
C LEU A 119 2.84 5.59 -5.51
N LYS A 120 3.29 6.49 -4.62
CA LYS A 120 3.55 7.90 -4.96
C LYS A 120 4.67 8.06 -5.98
N GLU A 121 5.73 7.27 -5.88
CA GLU A 121 6.78 7.24 -6.90
C GLU A 121 6.26 6.76 -8.25
N THR A 122 5.33 5.80 -8.25
CA THR A 122 4.68 5.29 -9.48
C THR A 122 3.74 6.34 -10.07
N GLU A 123 2.94 7.00 -9.25
CA GLU A 123 2.05 8.11 -9.65
C GLU A 123 2.83 9.25 -10.31
N GLN A 124 3.96 9.66 -9.72
CA GLN A 124 4.81 10.69 -10.33
C GLN A 124 5.36 10.24 -11.68
N LYS A 125 5.82 8.98 -11.81
CA LYS A 125 6.27 8.43 -13.09
C LYS A 125 5.17 8.43 -14.15
N VAL A 126 3.92 8.14 -13.78
CA VAL A 126 2.77 8.22 -14.70
C VAL A 126 2.56 9.67 -15.15
N LYS A 127 2.59 10.63 -14.23
CA LYS A 127 2.44 12.07 -14.53
C LYS A 127 3.53 12.59 -15.48
N ASP A 128 4.73 12.05 -15.38
CA ASP A 128 5.88 12.46 -16.20
C ASP A 128 5.82 11.91 -17.64
N ILE A 129 4.91 10.96 -17.94
CA ILE A 129 4.70 10.46 -19.30
C ILE A 129 4.06 11.56 -20.16
N LYS A 130 4.78 11.99 -21.20
CA LYS A 130 4.25 12.94 -22.17
C LYS A 130 3.16 12.27 -23.03
N THR A 131 1.93 12.72 -22.88
CA THR A 131 0.82 12.38 -23.80
C THR A 131 0.62 13.53 -24.80
N PRO A 132 0.45 13.25 -26.11
CA PRO A 132 0.07 14.27 -27.08
C PRO A 132 -1.26 14.92 -26.68
N ILE A 133 -1.39 16.22 -26.98
CA ILE A 133 -2.56 17.06 -26.68
C ILE A 133 -3.78 16.56 -27.45
#